data_AF-A0A7S2JC79-F1
#
_entry.id   AF-A0A7S2JC79-F1
#
_cell.length_a   1.000
_cell.length_b   1.000
_cell.length_c   1.000
_cell.angle_alpha   90.00
_cell.angle_beta   90.00
_cell.angle_gamma   90.00
#
_symmetry.space_group_name_H-M   'P 1'
#
loop_
_entity.id
_entity.type
_entity.pdbx_description
1 polymer ?
#
loop_
_entity_poly.entity_id
_entity_poly.type
_entity_poly.pdbx_seq_one_letter_code
_entity_poly.pdbx_strand_id
1 'polypeptide(L)'
;DGDMDWHIFWTDKDWINSTYDKVHLDPHQHVNHFLNHYELTRKDLLVKNMKRMKRAAEKDGRLEEAQRYNVLPITFVVPQEYSMFVEEFKRHPGSTWIMKPVGRSQGSGIFLVTKLAQVQQWKPSISWQGGSRKGQQGDDDDEAGKNQELYVVQKYVDEPLLVGGKKFDMRLYALTTSYQPLT
;
A
#
# COMPACT_ATOMS: atom_id res chain seq x y z
N ASP A 1 27.38 -22.62 -17.42
CA ASP A 1 25.94 -22.53 -17.75
C ASP A 1 25.09 -23.56 -17.00
N GLY A 2 25.28 -23.71 -15.68
CA GLY A 2 24.48 -24.61 -14.82
C GLY A 2 23.54 -23.86 -13.86
N ASP A 3 23.70 -22.54 -13.70
CA ASP A 3 22.96 -21.76 -12.70
C ASP A 3 21.49 -21.51 -13.07
N MET A 4 21.10 -21.79 -14.32
CA MET A 4 19.72 -21.70 -14.81
C MET A 4 19.08 -23.05 -15.12
N ASP A 5 19.72 -24.17 -14.77
CA ASP A 5 19.13 -25.51 -14.95
C ASP A 5 18.24 -25.88 -13.76
N TRP A 6 17.06 -25.26 -13.69
CA TRP A 6 16.08 -25.49 -12.63
C TRP A 6 14.66 -25.51 -13.19
N HIS A 7 13.77 -26.24 -12.53
CA HIS A 7 12.34 -26.29 -12.89
C HIS A 7 11.51 -25.33 -12.04
N ILE A 8 11.78 -25.29 -10.74
CA ILE A 8 11.13 -24.38 -9.80
C ILE A 8 12.21 -23.62 -9.05
N PHE A 9 12.08 -22.30 -9.04
CA PHE A 9 12.92 -21.43 -8.25
C PHE A 9 12.05 -20.66 -7.24
N TRP A 10 12.15 -21.08 -5.98
CA TRP A 10 11.45 -20.43 -4.88
C TRP A 10 12.28 -19.25 -4.38
N THR A 11 11.77 -18.05 -4.60
CA THR A 11 12.51 -16.82 -4.43
C THR A 11 11.74 -15.81 -3.58
N ASP A 12 12.45 -14.79 -3.11
CA ASP A 12 11.87 -13.67 -2.39
C ASP A 12 11.47 -12.52 -3.32
N LYS A 13 10.80 -11.53 -2.75
CA LYS A 13 10.37 -10.33 -3.47
C LYS A 13 11.54 -9.49 -4.02
N ASP A 14 12.70 -9.53 -3.39
CA ASP A 14 13.82 -8.63 -3.71
C ASP A 14 14.53 -9.11 -4.97
N TRP A 15 14.67 -10.44 -5.11
CA TRP A 15 15.10 -11.04 -6.36
C TRP A 15 14.11 -10.75 -7.51
N ILE A 16 12.80 -10.91 -7.28
CA ILE A 16 11.78 -10.64 -8.30
C ILE A 16 11.88 -9.20 -8.81
N ASN A 17 11.96 -8.24 -7.89
CA ASN A 17 12.04 -6.81 -8.24
C ASN A 17 13.33 -6.45 -8.99
N SER A 18 14.44 -7.14 -8.71
CA SER A 18 15.75 -6.80 -9.27
C SER A 18 16.07 -7.53 -10.57
N THR A 19 15.46 -8.70 -10.79
CA THR A 19 15.95 -9.69 -11.74
C THR A 19 14.89 -10.15 -12.73
N TYR A 20 13.62 -10.24 -12.34
CA TYR A 20 12.58 -10.85 -13.19
C TYR A 20 12.45 -10.13 -14.55
N ASP A 21 12.45 -8.79 -14.57
CA ASP A 21 12.36 -8.03 -15.84
C ASP A 21 13.62 -8.12 -16.72
N LYS A 22 14.73 -8.63 -16.17
CA LYS A 22 16.02 -8.73 -16.85
C LYS A 22 16.29 -10.12 -17.40
N VAL A 23 15.52 -11.12 -16.97
CA VAL A 23 15.74 -12.53 -17.30
C VAL A 23 14.52 -13.07 -18.06
N HIS A 24 14.78 -13.75 -19.18
CA HIS A 24 13.76 -14.52 -19.87
C HIS A 24 13.78 -15.93 -19.30
N LEU A 25 12.65 -16.34 -18.72
CA LEU A 25 12.47 -17.70 -18.21
C LEU A 25 12.07 -18.64 -19.35
N ASP A 26 12.61 -19.84 -19.35
CA ASP A 26 12.21 -20.89 -20.26
C ASP A 26 10.81 -21.43 -19.91
N PRO A 27 10.07 -22.05 -20.84
CA PRO A 27 8.71 -22.54 -20.60
C PRO A 27 8.57 -23.56 -19.46
N HIS A 28 9.65 -24.24 -19.08
CA HIS A 28 9.68 -25.24 -18.01
C HIS A 28 10.10 -24.66 -16.65
N GLN A 29 10.51 -23.38 -16.63
CA GLN A 29 10.96 -22.66 -15.44
C GLN A 29 9.80 -21.92 -14.79
N HIS A 30 9.62 -22.15 -13.49
CA HIS A 30 8.57 -21.53 -12.70
C HIS A 30 9.13 -20.83 -11.46
N VAL A 31 8.58 -19.66 -11.12
CA VAL A 31 8.85 -18.97 -9.87
C VAL A 31 7.55 -18.76 -9.08
N ASN A 32 7.67 -18.58 -7.77
CA ASN A 32 6.54 -18.46 -6.83
C ASN A 32 5.91 -17.05 -6.74
N HIS A 33 6.19 -16.16 -7.69
CA HIS A 33 5.68 -14.80 -7.71
C HIS A 33 5.26 -14.38 -9.13
N PHE A 34 4.12 -13.70 -9.23
CA PHE A 34 3.76 -13.01 -10.46
C PHE A 34 4.45 -11.65 -10.58
N LEU A 35 4.71 -11.23 -11.82
CA LEU A 35 5.01 -9.85 -12.15
C LEU A 35 3.94 -8.92 -11.59
N ASN A 36 4.35 -7.75 -11.10
CA ASN A 36 3.45 -6.75 -10.55
C ASN A 36 2.58 -7.23 -9.37
N HIS A 37 2.95 -8.31 -8.67
CA HIS A 37 2.21 -8.79 -7.49
C HIS A 37 1.99 -7.69 -6.42
N TYR A 38 2.87 -6.68 -6.40
CA TYR A 38 2.77 -5.52 -5.53
C TYR A 38 1.51 -4.66 -5.74
N GLU A 39 0.83 -4.76 -6.89
CA GLU A 39 -0.46 -4.08 -7.15
C GLU A 39 -1.57 -4.54 -6.18
N LEU A 40 -1.44 -5.76 -5.63
CA LEU A 40 -2.35 -6.31 -4.63
C LEU A 40 -1.76 -6.32 -3.22
N THR A 41 -0.43 -6.42 -3.09
CA THR A 41 0.22 -6.58 -1.76
C THR A 41 0.67 -5.27 -1.13
N ARG A 42 0.91 -4.20 -1.92
CA ARG A 42 1.18 -2.87 -1.36
C ARG A 42 -0.13 -2.16 -0.99
N LYS A 43 -0.16 -1.56 0.21
CA LYS A 43 -1.39 -0.99 0.78
C LYS A 43 -1.97 0.16 -0.06
N ASP A 44 -1.12 1.04 -0.58
CA ASP A 44 -1.52 2.17 -1.43
C ASP A 44 -2.10 1.71 -2.77
N LEU A 45 -1.42 0.76 -3.43
CA LEU A 45 -1.85 0.22 -4.72
C LEU A 45 -3.12 -0.62 -4.59
N LEU A 46 -3.24 -1.44 -3.54
CA LEU A 46 -4.47 -2.17 -3.24
C LEU A 46 -5.66 -1.21 -3.14
N VAL A 47 -5.55 -0.16 -2.33
CA VAL A 47 -6.63 0.84 -2.16
C VAL A 47 -6.93 1.56 -3.48
N LYS A 48 -5.90 1.96 -4.22
CA LYS A 48 -6.04 2.62 -5.53
C LYS A 48 -6.77 1.74 -6.53
N ASN A 49 -6.39 0.46 -6.61
CA ASN A 49 -6.99 -0.52 -7.52
C ASN A 49 -8.43 -0.82 -7.14
N MET A 50 -8.74 -1.01 -5.86
CA MET A 50 -10.11 -1.23 -5.38
C MET A 50 -11.01 -0.02 -5.67
N LYS A 51 -10.54 1.21 -5.41
CA LYS A 51 -11.26 2.45 -5.77
C LYS A 51 -11.48 2.56 -7.28
N ARG A 52 -10.49 2.20 -8.11
CA ARG A 52 -10.57 2.23 -9.57
C ARG A 52 -11.63 1.25 -10.09
N MET A 53 -11.60 0.01 -9.62
CA MET A 53 -12.55 -1.04 -10.04
C MET A 53 -13.99 -0.68 -9.64
N LYS A 54 -14.19 -0.19 -8.41
CA LYS A 54 -15.50 0.30 -7.96
C LYS A 54 -16.05 1.40 -8.87
N ARG A 55 -15.26 2.46 -9.13
CA ARG A 55 -15.69 3.59 -9.98
C ARG A 55 -15.98 3.17 -11.42
N ALA A 56 -15.21 2.23 -11.96
CA ALA A 56 -15.45 1.68 -13.29
C ALA A 56 -16.80 0.94 -13.34
N ALA A 57 -17.07 0.07 -12.36
CA ALA A 57 -18.35 -0.63 -12.27
C ALA A 57 -19.54 0.34 -12.09
N GLU A 58 -19.40 1.39 -11.27
CA GLU A 58 -20.43 2.43 -11.11
C GLU A 58 -20.70 3.18 -12.42
N LYS A 59 -19.65 3.55 -13.15
CA LYS A 59 -19.77 4.23 -14.45
C LYS A 59 -20.48 3.37 -15.49
N ASP A 60 -20.25 2.06 -15.46
CA ASP A 60 -20.87 1.09 -16.37
C ASP A 60 -22.28 0.66 -15.92
N GLY A 61 -22.82 1.22 -14.83
CA GLY A 61 -24.13 0.85 -14.28
C GLY A 61 -24.16 -0.50 -13.57
N ARG A 62 -23.01 -1.15 -13.33
CA ARG A 62 -22.87 -2.44 -12.64
C ARG A 62 -22.84 -2.25 -11.12
N LEU A 63 -23.96 -1.80 -10.56
CA LEU A 63 -24.06 -1.41 -9.15
C LEU A 63 -23.80 -2.57 -8.17
N GLU A 64 -24.30 -3.78 -8.46
CA GLU A 64 -24.06 -4.95 -7.60
C GLU A 64 -22.57 -5.30 -7.50
N GLU A 65 -21.84 -5.21 -8.62
CA GLU A 65 -20.41 -5.45 -8.63
C GLU A 65 -19.66 -4.34 -7.88
N ALA A 66 -20.06 -3.09 -8.07
CA ALA A 66 -19.50 -1.96 -7.33
C ALA A 66 -19.62 -2.15 -5.80
N GLN A 67 -20.73 -2.72 -5.33
CA GLN A 67 -20.95 -3.00 -3.91
C GLN A 67 -19.98 -4.06 -3.37
N ARG A 68 -19.52 -5.02 -4.18
CA ARG A 68 -18.53 -6.03 -3.75
C ARG A 68 -17.18 -5.42 -3.38
N TYR A 69 -16.87 -4.21 -3.86
CA TYR A 69 -15.65 -3.49 -3.50
C TYR A 69 -15.77 -2.69 -2.19
N ASN A 70 -16.94 -2.68 -1.52
CA ASN A 70 -17.15 -2.02 -0.22
C ASN A 70 -16.66 -2.85 0.98
N VAL A 71 -15.59 -3.61 0.78
CA VAL A 71 -14.94 -4.44 1.81
C VAL A 71 -13.83 -3.70 2.56
N LEU A 72 -13.36 -2.57 2.02
CA LEU A 72 -12.34 -1.73 2.65
C LEU A 72 -13.01 -0.59 3.43
N PRO A 73 -12.60 -0.33 4.69
CA PRO A 73 -12.97 0.89 5.38
C PRO A 73 -12.50 2.13 4.60
N ILE A 74 -13.08 3.29 4.92
CA ILE A 74 -12.68 4.56 4.31
C ILE A 74 -11.17 4.75 4.48
N THR A 75 -10.47 4.94 3.36
CA THR A 75 -9.02 4.88 3.31
C THR A 75 -8.45 5.98 2.40
N PHE A 76 -7.40 6.64 2.86
CA PHE A 76 -6.68 7.69 2.17
C PHE A 76 -5.17 7.42 2.13
N VAL A 77 -4.48 7.83 1.07
CA VAL A 77 -3.02 7.76 0.92
C VAL A 77 -2.42 9.14 1.16
N VAL A 78 -1.66 9.33 2.24
CA VAL A 78 -1.03 10.61 2.58
C VAL A 78 0.47 10.59 2.24
N PRO A 79 1.04 11.73 1.78
CA PRO A 79 0.49 13.11 1.82
C PRO A 79 -0.51 13.48 0.70
N GLN A 80 -0.65 12.67 -0.35
CA GLN A 80 -1.39 13.02 -1.58
C GLN A 80 -2.88 13.31 -1.34
N GLU A 81 -3.51 12.55 -0.47
CA GLU A 81 -4.94 12.63 -0.13
C GLU A 81 -5.17 13.32 1.22
N TYR A 82 -4.19 14.08 1.75
CA TYR A 82 -4.26 14.72 3.06
C TYR A 82 -5.47 15.65 3.23
N SER A 83 -5.78 16.48 2.22
CA SER A 83 -6.92 17.40 2.26
C SER A 83 -8.26 16.67 2.38
N MET A 84 -8.45 15.62 1.58
CA MET A 84 -9.65 14.76 1.62
C MET A 84 -9.76 14.04 2.97
N PHE A 85 -8.66 13.54 3.50
CA PHE A 85 -8.63 12.95 4.83
C PHE A 85 -9.04 13.95 5.92
N VAL A 86 -8.50 15.17 5.90
CA VAL A 86 -8.84 16.20 6.90
C VAL A 86 -10.32 16.58 6.83
N GLU A 87 -10.89 16.69 5.63
CA GLU A 87 -12.32 16.95 5.46
C GLU A 87 -13.15 15.82 6.08
N GLU A 88 -12.82 14.57 5.75
CA GLU A 88 -13.55 13.40 6.23
C GLU A 88 -13.41 13.19 7.75
N PHE A 89 -12.24 13.48 8.30
CA PHE A 89 -11.97 13.46 9.74
C PHE A 89 -12.84 14.49 10.48
N LYS A 90 -12.97 15.70 9.94
CA LYS A 90 -13.80 16.77 10.53
C LYS A 90 -15.29 16.45 10.48
N ARG A 91 -15.75 15.71 9.48
CA ARG A 91 -17.15 15.23 9.39
C ARG A 91 -17.50 14.20 10.46
N HIS A 92 -16.51 13.52 11.02
CA HIS A 92 -16.68 12.49 12.04
C HIS A 92 -15.84 12.80 13.31
N PRO A 93 -16.20 13.83 14.09
CA PRO A 93 -15.46 14.17 15.30
C PRO A 93 -15.39 12.99 16.28
N GLY A 94 -14.21 12.75 16.86
CA GLY A 94 -13.98 11.65 17.81
C GLY A 94 -13.77 10.27 17.16
N SER A 95 -13.80 10.17 15.82
CA SER A 95 -13.47 8.92 15.13
C SER A 95 -11.99 8.52 15.31
N THR A 96 -11.75 7.22 15.44
CA THR A 96 -10.40 6.65 15.48
C THR A 96 -9.95 6.27 14.07
N TRP A 97 -8.72 6.61 13.74
CA TRP A 97 -8.08 6.25 12.47
C TRP A 97 -6.80 5.48 12.74
N ILE A 98 -6.42 4.60 11.84
CA ILE A 98 -5.17 3.85 11.90
C ILE A 98 -4.28 4.28 10.73
N MET A 99 -3.07 4.70 11.06
CA MET A 99 -2.04 5.03 10.09
C MET A 99 -1.08 3.86 9.94
N LYS A 100 -0.83 3.46 8.70
CA LYS A 100 0.00 2.31 8.35
C LYS A 100 1.03 2.75 7.29
N PRO A 101 2.34 2.51 7.49
CA PRO A 101 3.32 2.78 6.45
C PRO A 101 3.07 1.85 5.26
N VAL A 102 3.21 2.38 4.05
CA VAL A 102 2.92 1.63 2.80
C VAL A 102 3.87 0.43 2.67
N GLY A 103 5.17 0.65 2.79
CA GLY A 103 6.21 -0.36 2.53
C GLY A 103 6.61 -1.23 3.72
N ARG A 104 6.04 -1.00 4.92
CA ARG A 104 6.38 -1.78 6.12
C ARG A 104 5.40 -2.92 6.39
N SER A 105 5.86 -3.90 7.16
CA SER A 105 5.07 -5.08 7.57
C SER A 105 5.19 -5.33 9.08
N GLN A 106 4.60 -6.43 9.58
CA GLN A 106 4.68 -6.86 10.99
C GLN A 106 4.18 -5.85 12.04
N GLY A 107 3.35 -4.89 11.63
CA GLY A 107 2.86 -3.84 12.53
C GLY A 107 3.86 -2.70 12.79
N SER A 108 5.05 -2.75 12.19
CA SER A 108 6.05 -1.68 12.36
C SER A 108 5.52 -0.35 11.83
N GLY A 109 5.61 0.70 12.67
CA GLY A 109 5.21 2.06 12.32
C GLY A 109 3.70 2.29 12.26
N ILE A 110 2.88 1.35 12.74
CA ILE A 110 1.43 1.54 12.85
C ILE A 110 1.12 2.35 14.11
N PHE A 111 0.25 3.35 13.98
CA PHE A 111 -0.25 4.11 15.12
C PHE A 111 -1.70 4.55 14.91
N LEU A 112 -2.38 4.83 16.01
CA LEU A 112 -3.75 5.34 16.01
C LEU A 112 -3.76 6.87 16.06
N VAL A 113 -4.72 7.44 15.35
CA VAL A 113 -4.95 8.88 15.25
C VAL A 113 -6.37 9.17 15.71
N THR A 114 -6.48 10.01 16.73
CA THR A 114 -7.77 10.52 17.24
C THR A 114 -7.79 12.05 17.24
N LYS A 115 -6.66 12.70 16.92
CA LYS A 115 -6.54 14.16 16.81
C LYS A 115 -5.77 14.54 15.55
N LEU A 116 -6.27 15.51 14.79
CA LEU A 116 -5.58 16.04 13.58
C LEU A 116 -4.18 16.60 13.86
N ALA A 117 -3.88 17.00 15.10
CA ALA A 117 -2.54 17.44 15.47
C ALA A 117 -1.48 16.33 15.27
N GLN A 118 -1.87 15.06 15.41
CA GLN A 118 -0.97 13.91 15.30
C GLN A 118 -0.50 13.62 13.87
N VAL A 119 -1.13 14.25 12.86
CA VAL A 119 -0.88 13.97 11.43
C VAL A 119 -0.28 15.17 10.68
N GLN A 120 0.10 16.24 11.39
CA GLN A 120 0.53 17.48 10.76
C GLN A 120 1.81 17.35 9.93
N GLN A 121 2.69 16.41 10.27
CA GLN A 121 3.93 16.15 9.51
C GLN A 121 3.70 15.55 8.12
N TRP A 122 2.48 15.07 7.81
CA TRP A 122 2.09 14.59 6.48
C TRP A 122 1.30 15.61 5.68
N LYS A 123 1.29 16.88 6.12
CA LYS A 123 0.87 17.98 5.25
C LYS A 123 1.80 18.04 4.03
N PRO A 124 1.26 18.23 2.82
CA PRO A 124 2.08 18.54 1.67
C PRO A 124 2.93 19.78 1.97
N SER A 125 4.25 19.70 1.79
CA SER A 125 5.11 20.88 1.87
C SER A 125 4.82 21.77 0.65
N ILE A 126 4.11 22.88 0.85
CA ILE A 126 3.93 23.94 -0.16
C ILE A 126 5.22 24.78 -0.20
N SER A 127 6.38 24.16 -0.38
CA SER A 127 7.65 24.87 -0.57
C SER A 127 8.22 24.55 -1.93
N TRP A 128 7.47 24.88 -2.97
CA TRP A 128 8.08 25.37 -4.21
C TRP A 128 8.45 26.84 -3.96
N GLN A 129 9.56 27.07 -3.26
CA GLN A 129 10.25 28.35 -3.27
C GLN A 129 11.47 28.18 -4.16
N GLY A 130 11.33 28.63 -5.42
CA GLY A 130 12.50 28.96 -6.23
C GLY A 130 13.34 30.00 -5.49
N GLY A 131 14.63 29.72 -5.33
CA GLY A 131 15.55 30.64 -4.67
C GLY A 131 16.84 29.94 -4.27
N SER A 132 17.90 30.22 -5.02
CA SER A 132 19.29 29.81 -4.79
C SER A 132 19.71 29.74 -3.32
N ARG A 133 20.40 28.65 -2.93
CA ARG A 133 21.34 28.71 -1.81
C ARG A 133 22.71 28.20 -2.25
N LYS A 134 23.67 29.14 -2.15
CA LYS A 134 25.11 28.97 -2.29
C LYS A 134 25.60 27.82 -1.41
N GLY A 135 26.60 27.12 -1.94
CA GLY A 135 27.22 25.98 -1.29
C GLY A 135 27.87 26.32 0.05
N GLN A 136 27.88 25.29 0.90
CA GLN A 136 28.88 25.12 1.93
C GLN A 136 29.12 23.62 2.07
N GLN A 137 30.34 23.22 1.73
CA GLN A 137 30.84 21.86 1.72
C GLN A 137 31.11 21.42 3.16
N GLY A 138 30.50 20.32 3.57
CA GLY A 138 30.75 19.61 4.83
C GLY A 138 30.39 18.15 4.61
N ASP A 139 31.40 17.29 4.68
CA ASP A 139 31.29 15.84 4.57
C ASP A 139 30.41 15.29 5.70
N ASP A 140 29.29 14.68 5.33
CA ASP A 140 28.58 13.64 6.07
C ASP A 140 27.71 12.87 5.06
N ASP A 141 28.10 11.62 4.79
CA ASP A 141 27.48 10.68 3.84
C ASP A 141 26.06 10.23 4.27
N ASP A 142 25.07 11.12 4.27
CA ASP A 142 23.66 10.75 4.59
C ASP A 142 22.62 11.55 3.77
N GLU A 143 22.94 11.91 2.52
CA GLU A 143 22.05 12.67 1.62
C GLU A 143 21.32 11.82 0.57
N ALA A 144 20.77 10.66 0.97
CA ALA A 144 19.69 10.02 0.23
C ALA A 144 18.37 10.74 0.55
N GLY A 145 18.00 11.69 -0.30
CA GLY A 145 16.91 12.64 -0.14
C GLY A 145 15.67 12.12 0.60
N LYS A 146 15.18 12.92 1.56
CA LYS A 146 13.97 12.70 2.38
C LYS A 146 12.73 12.46 1.50
N ASN A 147 12.59 11.26 0.97
CA ASN A 147 11.38 10.81 0.33
C ASN A 147 10.37 10.63 1.47
N GLN A 148 9.41 11.56 1.57
CA GLN A 148 8.43 11.56 2.65
C GLN A 148 7.73 10.19 2.68
N GLU A 149 7.92 9.44 3.78
CA GLU A 149 7.39 8.08 3.89
C GLU A 149 5.86 8.11 3.70
N LEU A 150 5.38 7.29 2.76
CA LEU A 150 3.96 7.22 2.42
C LEU A 150 3.19 6.42 3.47
N TYR A 151 2.03 6.94 3.85
CA TYR A 151 1.13 6.27 4.78
C TYR A 151 -0.24 6.08 4.16
N VAL A 152 -0.88 5.00 4.56
CA VAL A 152 -2.32 4.82 4.41
C VAL A 152 -2.99 5.19 5.72
N VAL A 153 -3.93 6.12 5.68
CA VAL A 153 -4.81 6.50 6.79
C VAL A 153 -6.16 5.86 6.56
N GLN A 154 -6.57 4.98 7.44
CA GLN A 154 -7.80 4.19 7.30
C GLN A 154 -8.68 4.36 8.53
N LYS A 155 -10.00 4.48 8.36
CA LYS A 155 -10.93 4.53 9.48
C LYS A 155 -10.80 3.22 10.27
N TYR A 156 -10.60 3.34 11.58
CA TYR A 156 -10.47 2.18 12.45
C TYR A 156 -11.84 1.49 12.61
N VAL A 157 -11.83 0.17 12.70
CA VAL A 157 -13.05 -0.60 12.98
C VAL A 157 -13.21 -0.67 14.50
N ASP A 158 -14.06 0.20 15.02
CA ASP A 158 -14.27 0.41 16.46
C ASP A 158 -15.02 -0.75 17.13
N GLU A 159 -15.88 -1.44 16.37
CA GLU A 159 -16.69 -2.59 16.84
C GLU A 159 -16.28 -3.89 16.13
N PRO A 160 -15.08 -4.44 16.39
CA PRO A 160 -14.68 -5.71 15.81
C PRO A 160 -15.43 -6.87 16.48
N LEU A 161 -15.63 -7.96 15.74
CA LEU A 161 -16.03 -9.23 16.35
C LEU A 161 -14.99 -9.65 17.39
N LEU A 162 -15.47 -10.03 18.58
CA LEU A 162 -14.63 -10.46 19.70
C LEU A 162 -14.83 -11.95 19.97
N VAL A 163 -13.73 -12.65 20.24
CA VAL A 163 -13.75 -14.03 20.77
C VAL A 163 -13.12 -13.99 22.16
N GLY A 164 -13.88 -14.35 23.19
CA GLY A 164 -13.43 -14.26 24.58
C GLY A 164 -13.03 -12.82 24.99
N GLY A 165 -13.72 -11.81 24.45
CA GLY A 165 -13.42 -10.40 24.71
C GLY A 165 -12.17 -9.85 24.02
N LYS A 166 -11.51 -10.64 23.15
CA LYS A 166 -10.32 -10.22 22.41
C LYS A 166 -10.61 -10.05 20.92
N LYS A 167 -10.06 -8.97 20.35
CA LYS A 167 -10.03 -8.75 18.90
C LYS A 167 -9.09 -9.77 18.25
N PHE A 168 -9.44 -10.21 17.05
CA PHE A 168 -8.59 -11.07 16.22
C PHE A 168 -8.68 -10.63 14.76
N ASP A 169 -7.78 -11.16 13.93
CA ASP A 169 -7.85 -11.11 12.48
C ASP A 169 -7.76 -12.53 11.92
N MET A 170 -8.20 -12.70 10.67
CA MET A 170 -8.13 -13.98 9.96
C MET A 170 -7.05 -13.93 8.90
N ARG A 171 -6.17 -14.93 8.91
CA ARG A 171 -5.23 -15.17 7.81
C ARG A 171 -5.81 -16.20 6.84
N LEU A 172 -6.08 -15.75 5.62
CA LEU A 172 -6.44 -16.62 4.51
C LEU A 172 -5.23 -16.77 3.58
N TYR A 173 -5.00 -18.00 3.10
CA TYR A 173 -3.99 -18.30 2.09
C TYR A 173 -4.70 -18.63 0.78
N ALA A 174 -4.34 -17.92 -0.29
CA ALA A 174 -4.84 -18.16 -1.63
C ALA A 174 -3.64 -18.47 -2.53
N LEU A 175 -3.78 -19.50 -3.38
CA LEU A 175 -2.80 -19.86 -4.40
C LEU A 175 -3.40 -19.50 -5.75
N THR A 176 -2.66 -18.72 -6.53
CA THR A 176 -2.98 -18.46 -7.94
C THR A 176 -1.92 -19.15 -8.78
N THR A 177 -2.35 -20.03 -9.66
CA THR A 177 -1.51 -20.89 -10.50
C THR A 177 -1.35 -20.31 -11.90
N SER A 178 -2.33 -19.54 -12.37
CA SER A 178 -2.26 -18.78 -13.62
C SER A 178 -3.12 -17.52 -13.51
N TYR A 179 -2.74 -16.46 -14.21
CA TYR A 179 -3.58 -15.26 -14.40
C TYR A 179 -4.31 -15.28 -15.76
N GLN A 180 -3.96 -16.21 -16.66
CA GLN A 180 -4.56 -16.34 -17.97
C GLN A 180 -4.59 -17.82 -18.43
N PRO A 181 -5.71 -18.54 -18.24
CA PRO A 181 -6.90 -18.13 -17.48
C PRO A 181 -6.60 -17.99 -15.99
N LEU A 182 -7.42 -17.24 -15.25
CA LEU A 182 -7.28 -17.11 -13.81
C LEU A 182 -7.65 -18.43 -13.12
N THR A 183 -6.70 -19.05 -12.42
CA THR A 183 -6.88 -20.31 -11.67
C THR A 183 -6.17 -20.32 -10.34
#